data_AF-Q5BPP1-F1
#
_entry.id   AF-Q5BPP1-F1
#
_cell.length_a   1.000
_cell.length_b   1.000
_cell.length_c   1.000
_cell.angle_alpha   90.00
_cell.angle_beta   90.00
_cell.angle_gamma   90.00
#
_symmetry.space_group_name_H-M   'P 1'
#
loop_
_entity.id
_entity.type
_entity.pdbx_description
1 polymer ?
#
loop_
_entity_poly.entity_id
_entity_poly.type
_entity_poly.pdbx_seq_one_letter_code
_entity_poly.pdbx_strand_id
1 'polypeptide(L)'
;MYKSENHNIRSSVFDSVKTKQIFSKKYVFLPIVYWSHWTLLIFCNFGEDLDSDKTCMLFLDSLQTTDSSQRLEPDIRKFVLDIYRAEGRTEDSSLVDEIPFYVPMVPQQTNDVECGSFVLYYIHRFIEDAPENFNVEDMPYFLKEDWFSHKDLEKFCDELHSLGTIH
;
A
#
# COMPACT_ATOMS: atom_id res chain seq x y z
N MET A 1 1.00 -13.24 8.08
CA MET A 1 -0.26 -13.12 8.84
C MET A 1 -1.44 -13.70 8.08
N TYR A 2 -1.79 -13.17 6.90
CA TYR A 2 -2.84 -13.76 6.03
C TYR A 2 -2.51 -15.18 5.52
N LYS A 3 -1.26 -15.41 5.09
CA LYS A 3 -0.76 -16.75 4.71
C LYS A 3 -0.44 -17.69 5.88
N SER A 4 -0.88 -17.37 7.11
CA SER A 4 -0.59 -18.26 8.24
C SER A 4 -1.35 -19.58 8.06
N GLU A 5 -0.66 -20.70 8.28
CA GLU A 5 -1.30 -22.02 8.39
C GLU A 5 -2.22 -22.12 9.62
N ASN A 6 -2.05 -21.22 10.58
CA ASN A 6 -2.93 -21.12 11.73
C ASN A 6 -4.24 -20.44 11.34
N HIS A 7 -5.32 -21.23 11.28
CA HIS A 7 -6.66 -20.77 10.94
C HIS A 7 -7.15 -19.60 11.80
N ASN A 8 -6.81 -19.58 13.10
CA ASN A 8 -7.23 -18.52 14.01
C ASN A 8 -6.55 -17.19 13.67
N ILE A 9 -5.25 -17.23 13.32
CA ILE A 9 -4.51 -16.04 12.87
C ILE A 9 -5.13 -15.54 11.56
N ARG A 10 -5.40 -16.43 10.60
CA ARG A 10 -6.01 -16.05 9.32
C ARG A 10 -7.42 -15.46 9.50
N SER A 11 -8.26 -16.06 10.35
CA SER A 11 -9.59 -15.54 10.67
C SER A 11 -9.53 -14.15 11.29
N SER A 12 -8.60 -13.93 12.22
CA SER A 12 -8.46 -12.63 12.89
C SER A 12 -8.12 -11.49 11.92
N VAL A 13 -7.47 -11.78 10.79
CA VAL A 13 -7.23 -10.80 9.72
C VAL A 13 -8.56 -10.35 9.12
N PHE A 14 -9.43 -11.30 8.75
CA PHE A 14 -10.74 -10.98 8.19
C PHE A 14 -11.65 -10.27 9.20
N ASP A 15 -11.60 -10.66 10.46
CA ASP A 15 -12.36 -9.99 11.52
C ASP A 15 -11.86 -8.54 11.71
N SER A 16 -10.55 -8.31 11.67
CA SER A 16 -9.98 -6.96 11.73
C SER A 16 -10.37 -6.14 10.51
N VAL A 17 -10.41 -6.73 9.31
CA VAL A 17 -10.81 -6.07 8.07
C VAL A 17 -12.25 -5.57 8.18
N LYS A 18 -13.17 -6.46 8.58
CA LYS A 18 -14.58 -6.12 8.80
C LYS A 18 -14.76 -5.03 9.86
N THR A 19 -14.07 -5.18 10.99
CA THR A 19 -14.17 -4.23 12.11
C THR A 19 -13.70 -2.84 11.71
N LYS A 20 -12.66 -2.74 10.88
CA LYS A 20 -12.12 -1.47 10.38
C LYS A 20 -12.91 -0.89 9.22
N GLN A 21 -13.85 -1.65 8.64
CA GLN A 21 -14.64 -1.29 7.47
C GLN A 21 -13.73 -0.73 6.37
N ILE A 22 -12.75 -1.51 5.93
CA ILE A 22 -11.67 -1.00 5.05
C ILE A 22 -12.23 -0.47 3.72
N PHE A 23 -13.33 -1.03 3.21
CA PHE A 23 -14.00 -0.53 2.00
C PHE A 23 -14.83 0.74 2.25
N SER A 24 -14.95 1.24 3.48
CA SER A 24 -15.45 2.60 3.71
C SER A 24 -14.37 3.66 3.49
N LYS A 25 -13.11 3.27 3.32
CA LYS A 25 -11.97 4.18 3.23
C LYS A 25 -11.61 4.41 1.76
N LYS A 26 -11.34 5.67 1.40
CA LYS A 26 -10.77 6.02 0.10
C LYS A 26 -9.39 5.39 -0.09
N TYR A 27 -8.58 5.35 0.96
CA TYR A 27 -7.23 4.80 0.92
C TYR A 27 -6.99 3.84 2.08
N VAL A 28 -6.37 2.71 1.79
CA VAL A 28 -5.90 1.75 2.81
C VAL A 28 -4.42 1.47 2.58
N PHE A 29 -3.60 1.86 3.55
CA PHE A 29 -2.15 1.63 3.54
C PHE A 29 -1.84 0.27 4.15
N LEU A 30 -1.16 -0.59 3.40
CA LEU A 30 -0.73 -1.91 3.83
C LEU A 30 0.80 -2.04 3.66
N PRO A 31 1.57 -1.80 4.74
CA PRO A 31 2.98 -2.15 4.77
C PRO A 31 3.16 -3.67 4.65
N ILE A 32 4.00 -4.11 3.73
CA ILE A 32 4.31 -5.52 3.48
C ILE A 32 5.78 -5.75 3.82
N VAL A 33 6.04 -6.75 4.66
CA VAL A 33 7.39 -7.21 4.97
C VAL A 33 7.60 -8.58 4.35
N TYR A 34 8.60 -8.67 3.48
CA TYR A 34 9.03 -9.93 2.91
C TYR A 34 10.55 -9.98 2.88
N TRP A 35 11.15 -11.01 3.49
CA TRP A 35 12.61 -11.20 3.57
C TRP A 35 13.38 -9.96 4.05
N SER A 36 12.88 -9.35 5.13
CA SER A 36 13.43 -8.12 5.74
C SER A 36 13.35 -6.87 4.87
N HIS A 37 12.67 -6.93 3.73
CA HIS A 37 12.39 -5.77 2.88
C HIS A 37 10.98 -5.25 3.13
N TRP A 38 10.87 -3.94 3.36
CA TRP A 38 9.59 -3.24 3.53
C TRP A 38 9.15 -2.62 2.22
N THR A 39 7.92 -2.93 1.81
CA THR A 39 7.23 -2.30 0.68
C THR A 39 5.88 -1.77 1.14
N LEU A 40 5.28 -0.87 0.37
CA LEU A 40 3.98 -0.30 0.67
C LEU A 40 2.99 -0.62 -0.44
N LEU A 41 1.90 -1.29 -0.09
CA LEU A 41 0.73 -1.42 -0.94
C LEU A 41 -0.33 -0.40 -0.50
N ILE A 42 -0.92 0.30 -1.45
CA ILE A 42 -2.03 1.23 -1.21
C ILE A 42 -3.22 0.78 -2.05
N PHE A 43 -4.34 0.51 -1.39
CA PHE A 43 -5.63 0.34 -2.05
C PHE A 43 -6.32 1.68 -2.20
N CYS A 44 -6.65 2.06 -3.43
CA CYS A 44 -7.33 3.31 -3.76
C CYS A 44 -8.76 3.01 -4.20
N ASN A 45 -9.73 3.59 -3.50
CA ASN A 45 -11.17 3.58 -3.80
C ASN A 45 -11.82 2.19 -3.85
N PHE A 46 -11.33 1.21 -3.08
CA PHE A 46 -11.88 -0.16 -3.02
C PHE A 46 -13.31 -0.25 -2.43
N GLY A 47 -13.83 0.86 -1.92
CA GLY A 47 -15.22 1.03 -1.52
C GLY A 47 -16.20 1.29 -2.64
N GLU A 48 -15.71 1.82 -3.75
CA GLU A 48 -16.51 2.12 -4.93
C GLU A 48 -16.76 0.82 -5.74
N ASP A 49 -17.48 0.95 -6.85
CA ASP A 49 -17.60 -0.14 -7.81
C ASP A 49 -16.21 -0.47 -8.38
N LEU A 50 -15.91 -1.76 -8.56
CA LEU A 50 -14.59 -2.20 -9.04
C LEU A 50 -14.31 -1.72 -10.46
N ASP A 51 -15.36 -1.45 -11.24
CA ASP A 51 -15.31 -0.92 -12.60
C ASP A 51 -15.12 0.61 -12.63
N SER A 52 -14.96 1.26 -11.47
CA SER A 52 -14.59 2.68 -11.41
C SER A 52 -13.17 2.88 -11.91
N ASP A 53 -12.97 3.80 -12.84
CA ASP A 53 -11.64 4.23 -13.33
C ASP A 53 -10.70 4.75 -12.20
N LYS A 54 -11.22 4.88 -10.97
CA LYS A 54 -10.50 5.35 -9.79
C LYS A 54 -10.03 4.22 -8.87
N THR A 55 -10.49 2.99 -9.09
CA THR A 55 -10.12 1.83 -8.27
C THR A 55 -8.78 1.30 -8.75
N CYS A 56 -7.73 1.36 -7.92
CA CYS A 56 -6.42 0.83 -8.29
C CYS A 56 -5.56 0.44 -7.09
N MET A 57 -4.56 -0.40 -7.35
CA MET A 57 -3.51 -0.77 -6.41
C MET A 57 -2.22 -0.04 -6.75
N LEU A 58 -1.58 0.57 -5.76
CA LEU A 58 -0.25 1.17 -5.90
C LEU A 58 0.74 0.36 -5.07
N PHE A 59 1.82 -0.10 -5.70
CA PHE A 59 2.89 -0.84 -5.04
C PHE A 59 4.18 -0.01 -5.07
N LEU A 60 4.57 0.52 -3.92
CA LEU A 60 5.74 1.37 -3.75
C LEU A 60 6.89 0.55 -3.14
N ASP A 61 8.01 0.54 -3.84
CA ASP A 61 9.24 -0.15 -3.46
C ASP A 61 10.43 0.81 -3.61
N SER A 62 11.13 1.07 -2.51
CA SER A 62 12.34 1.91 -2.46
C SER A 62 13.62 1.21 -2.92
N LEU A 63 13.61 -0.12 -3.13
CA LEU A 63 14.70 -0.86 -3.75
C LEU A 63 14.48 -1.15 -5.24
N GLN A 64 13.30 -0.81 -5.76
CA GLN A 64 12.87 -1.06 -7.13
C GLN A 64 13.11 -2.49 -7.63
N THR A 65 12.93 -3.48 -6.75
CA THR A 65 13.12 -4.87 -7.16
C THR A 65 11.91 -5.29 -8.00
N THR A 66 12.07 -5.31 -9.33
CA THR A 66 11.02 -5.75 -10.28
C THR A 66 10.46 -7.12 -9.93
N ASP A 67 11.27 -7.94 -9.27
CA ASP A 67 10.90 -9.25 -8.75
C ASP A 67 9.87 -9.19 -7.61
N SER A 68 9.89 -8.18 -6.74
CA SER A 68 9.03 -8.13 -5.55
C SER A 68 7.57 -7.91 -5.91
N SER A 69 7.29 -6.95 -6.80
CA SER A 69 5.92 -6.68 -7.26
C SER A 69 5.33 -7.87 -8.00
N GLN A 70 6.06 -8.45 -8.95
CA GLN A 70 5.62 -9.62 -9.73
C GLN A 70 5.35 -10.84 -8.86
N ARG A 71 6.16 -11.07 -7.82
CA ARG A 71 5.97 -12.20 -6.90
C ARG A 71 4.79 -12.00 -5.95
N LEU A 72 4.56 -10.77 -5.52
CA LEU A 72 3.52 -10.46 -4.53
C LEU A 72 2.15 -10.22 -5.17
N GLU A 73 2.08 -9.75 -6.41
CA GLU A 73 0.81 -9.39 -7.07
C GLU A 73 -0.22 -10.53 -7.05
N PRO A 74 0.10 -11.80 -7.39
CA PRO A 74 -0.89 -12.89 -7.33
C PRO A 74 -1.45 -13.11 -5.92
N ASP A 75 -0.61 -12.95 -4.90
CA ASP A 75 -1.01 -13.09 -3.50
C ASP A 75 -1.86 -11.90 -3.03
N ILE A 76 -1.54 -10.71 -3.51
CA ILE A 76 -2.30 -9.48 -3.25
C ILE A 76 -3.69 -9.59 -3.86
N ARG A 77 -3.82 -9.99 -5.13
CA ARG A 77 -5.11 -10.18 -5.80
C ARG A 77 -5.96 -11.24 -5.09
N LYS A 78 -5.32 -12.35 -4.70
CA LYS A 78 -6.00 -13.39 -3.89
C LYS A 78 -6.47 -12.84 -2.55
N PHE A 79 -5.64 -12.05 -1.87
CA PHE A 79 -6.03 -11.41 -0.61
C PHE A 79 -7.24 -10.49 -0.81
N VAL A 80 -7.25 -9.66 -1.86
CA VAL A 80 -8.38 -8.78 -2.23
C VAL A 80 -9.66 -9.59 -2.46
N LEU A 81 -9.59 -10.66 -3.23
CA LEU A 81 -10.74 -11.53 -3.47
C LEU A 81 -11.29 -12.15 -2.18
N ASP A 82 -10.40 -12.59 -1.29
CA ASP A 82 -10.80 -13.19 -0.01
C ASP A 82 -11.43 -12.16 0.95
N ILE A 83 -10.95 -10.91 0.97
CA ILE A 83 -11.58 -9.85 1.78
C ILE A 83 -12.94 -9.43 1.24
N TYR A 84 -13.14 -9.35 -0.09
CA TYR A 84 -14.46 -9.09 -0.68
C TYR A 84 -15.46 -10.19 -0.33
N ARG A 85 -15.06 -11.45 -0.48
CA ARG A 85 -15.88 -12.61 -0.08
C ARG A 85 -16.20 -12.58 1.41
N ALA A 86 -15.22 -12.25 2.25
CA ALA A 86 -15.43 -12.18 3.70
C ALA A 86 -16.48 -11.12 4.07
N GLU A 87 -16.51 -9.99 3.36
CA GLU A 87 -17.51 -8.93 3.53
C GLU A 87 -18.86 -9.21 2.87
N GLY A 88 -19.02 -10.41 2.27
CA GLY A 88 -20.28 -10.83 1.65
C GLY A 88 -20.54 -10.19 0.29
N ARG A 89 -19.53 -9.55 -0.30
CA ARG A 89 -19.61 -9.06 -1.67
C ARG A 89 -19.47 -10.25 -2.64
N THR A 90 -20.13 -10.17 -3.79
CA THR A 90 -20.30 -11.28 -4.75
C THR A 90 -19.61 -11.04 -6.08
N GLU A 91 -18.63 -10.12 -6.13
CA GLU A 91 -17.90 -9.81 -7.36
C GLU A 91 -17.17 -11.05 -7.90
N ASP A 92 -17.11 -11.13 -9.23
CA ASP A 92 -16.35 -12.17 -9.90
C ASP A 92 -14.85 -11.97 -9.63
N SER A 93 -14.12 -13.08 -9.53
CA SER A 93 -12.66 -13.07 -9.54
C SER A 93 -12.07 -12.27 -10.68
N SER A 94 -12.69 -12.27 -11.87
CA SER A 94 -12.23 -11.54 -13.05
C SER A 94 -12.17 -10.04 -12.81
N LEU A 95 -13.11 -9.48 -12.04
CA LEU A 95 -13.11 -8.06 -11.71
C LEU A 95 -11.90 -7.70 -10.83
N VAL A 96 -11.53 -8.58 -9.89
CA VAL A 96 -10.32 -8.38 -9.07
C VAL A 96 -9.05 -8.48 -9.92
N ASP A 97 -9.04 -9.34 -10.94
CA ASP A 97 -7.91 -9.47 -11.86
C ASP A 97 -7.77 -8.24 -12.79
N GLU A 98 -8.88 -7.57 -13.10
CA GLU A 98 -8.92 -6.35 -13.92
C GLU A 98 -8.52 -5.08 -13.15
N ILE A 99 -8.54 -5.09 -11.80
CA ILE A 99 -8.10 -3.92 -11.01
C ILE A 99 -6.66 -3.55 -11.42
N PRO A 100 -6.42 -2.32 -11.86
CA PRO A 100 -5.08 -1.85 -12.22
C PRO A 100 -4.08 -1.96 -11.07
N PHE A 101 -2.90 -2.50 -11.36
CA PHE A 101 -1.79 -2.63 -10.41
C PHE A 101 -0.59 -1.82 -10.90
N TYR A 102 -0.35 -0.68 -10.28
CA TYR A 102 0.72 0.24 -10.67
C TYR A 102 1.93 0.12 -9.76
N VAL A 103 3.12 0.11 -10.38
CA VAL A 103 4.42 0.14 -9.70
C VAL A 103 5.11 1.45 -10.07
N PRO A 104 4.75 2.58 -9.42
CA PRO A 104 5.33 3.87 -9.75
C PRO A 104 6.84 3.92 -9.44
N MET A 105 7.56 4.70 -10.24
CA MET A 105 8.96 5.03 -10.02
C MET A 105 9.05 6.08 -8.91
N VAL A 106 9.14 5.66 -7.64
CA VAL A 106 9.24 6.55 -6.47
C VAL A 106 10.70 6.84 -6.09
N PRO A 107 11.00 7.80 -5.20
CA PRO A 107 12.38 8.05 -4.76
C PRO A 107 12.98 6.79 -4.14
N GLN A 108 14.17 6.39 -4.59
CA GLN A 108 14.79 5.12 -4.21
C GLN A 108 15.79 5.30 -3.07
N GLN A 109 15.92 4.27 -2.22
CA GLN A 109 16.91 4.26 -1.14
C GLN A 109 18.32 4.07 -1.68
N THR A 110 19.32 4.56 -0.94
CA THR A 110 20.74 4.47 -1.34
C THR A 110 21.53 3.40 -0.59
N ASN A 111 20.92 2.74 0.40
CA ASN A 111 21.48 1.63 1.18
C ASN A 111 20.45 0.52 1.39
N ASP A 112 20.77 -0.56 2.10
CA ASP A 112 19.91 -1.74 2.28
C ASP A 112 19.09 -1.75 3.59
N VAL A 113 19.12 -0.66 4.37
CA VAL A 113 18.51 -0.62 5.72
C VAL A 113 17.37 0.40 5.87
N GLU A 114 17.17 1.28 4.90
CA GLU A 114 16.22 2.41 5.00
C GLU A 114 14.79 2.11 4.52
N CYS A 115 14.51 0.92 3.97
CA CYS A 115 13.21 0.60 3.36
C CYS A 115 12.01 0.89 4.28
N GLY A 116 12.13 0.65 5.59
CA GLY A 116 11.10 0.98 6.56
C GLY A 116 10.85 2.49 6.69
N SER A 117 11.90 3.31 6.69
CA SER A 117 11.81 4.77 6.73
C SER A 117 11.15 5.32 5.47
N PHE A 118 11.51 4.78 4.30
CA PHE A 118 10.84 5.11 3.04
C PHE A 118 9.35 4.76 3.07
N VAL A 119 8.96 3.58 3.56
CA VAL A 119 7.54 3.21 3.69
C VAL A 119 6.77 4.18 4.57
N LEU A 120 7.32 4.58 5.72
CA LEU A 120 6.67 5.57 6.59
C LEU A 120 6.53 6.92 5.90
N TYR A 121 7.58 7.36 5.20
CA TYR A 121 7.56 8.64 4.53
C TYR A 121 6.66 8.65 3.29
N TYR A 122 6.55 7.54 2.54
CA TYR A 122 5.56 7.38 1.48
C TYR A 122 4.15 7.56 1.99
N ILE A 123 3.81 6.96 3.14
CA ILE A 123 2.48 7.14 3.76
C ILE A 123 2.26 8.61 4.10
N HIS A 124 3.22 9.26 4.76
CA HIS A 124 3.13 10.67 5.12
C HIS A 124 2.94 11.57 3.90
N ARG A 125 3.80 11.43 2.87
CA ARG A 125 3.70 12.20 1.63
C ARG A 125 2.42 11.92 0.86
N PHE A 126 1.95 10.67 0.84
CA PHE A 126 0.69 10.34 0.19
C PHE A 126 -0.49 11.04 0.86
N ILE A 127 -0.53 11.08 2.19
CA ILE A 127 -1.60 11.76 2.94
C ILE A 127 -1.61 13.26 2.64
N GLU A 128 -0.43 13.89 2.54
CA GLU A 128 -0.31 15.33 2.28
C GLU A 128 -0.58 15.70 0.81
N ASP A 129 -0.14 14.87 -0.13
CA ASP A 129 -0.13 15.22 -1.56
C ASP A 129 -1.26 14.59 -2.38
N ALA A 130 -1.94 13.54 -1.88
CA ALA A 130 -2.98 12.88 -2.66
C ALA A 130 -4.19 13.81 -2.85
N PRO A 131 -4.65 14.02 -4.10
CA PRO A 131 -5.81 14.87 -4.35
C PRO A 131 -7.09 14.24 -3.79
N GLU A 132 -8.09 15.08 -3.52
CA GLU A 132 -9.41 14.61 -3.03
C GLU A 132 -10.08 13.61 -3.99
N ASN A 133 -9.86 13.82 -5.29
CA ASN A 133 -10.32 12.97 -6.39
C ASN A 133 -9.10 12.37 -7.10
N PHE A 134 -8.54 11.34 -6.51
CA PHE A 134 -7.40 10.62 -7.07
C PHE A 134 -7.77 9.83 -8.31
N ASN A 135 -7.02 10.08 -9.38
CA ASN A 135 -6.90 9.22 -10.54
C ASN A 135 -5.40 9.10 -10.85
N VAL A 136 -4.90 7.88 -10.98
CA VAL A 136 -3.47 7.60 -11.21
C VAL A 136 -2.94 8.17 -12.53
N GLU A 137 -3.81 8.34 -13.54
CA GLU A 137 -3.41 8.84 -14.86
C GLU A 137 -3.14 10.35 -14.89
N ASP A 138 -3.71 11.11 -13.94
CA ASP A 138 -3.70 12.57 -13.93
C ASP A 138 -2.55 13.17 -13.10
N MET A 139 -1.43 12.46 -12.92
CA MET A 139 -0.52 12.73 -11.81
C MET A 139 0.87 13.27 -12.23
N PRO A 140 1.05 14.59 -12.38
CA PRO A 140 2.32 15.15 -12.80
C PRO A 140 3.35 15.35 -11.67
N TYR A 141 2.99 15.34 -10.38
CA TYR A 141 3.86 15.84 -9.29
C TYR A 141 4.12 14.90 -8.09
N PHE A 142 3.44 13.76 -7.99
CA PHE A 142 3.59 12.80 -6.88
C PHE A 142 3.77 11.37 -7.44
N LEU A 143 4.18 10.39 -6.62
CA LEU A 143 4.50 9.02 -7.08
C LEU A 143 5.53 8.98 -8.23
N LYS A 144 6.53 9.87 -8.17
CA LYS A 144 7.62 10.01 -9.14
C LYS A 144 8.98 10.00 -8.44
N GLU A 145 10.05 9.85 -9.21
CA GLU A 145 11.41 9.72 -8.68
C GLU A 145 11.86 10.97 -7.91
N ASP A 146 11.31 12.13 -8.29
CA ASP A 146 11.53 13.44 -7.68
C ASP A 146 10.45 13.86 -6.68
N TRP A 147 9.57 12.93 -6.25
CA TRP A 147 8.46 13.23 -5.34
C TRP A 147 8.93 13.86 -4.02
N PHE A 148 10.11 13.48 -3.54
CA PHE A 148 10.80 14.14 -2.44
C PHE A 148 12.30 13.89 -2.52
N SER A 149 13.09 14.71 -1.82
CA SER A 149 14.53 14.51 -1.70
C SER A 149 14.90 13.66 -0.48
N HIS A 150 16.09 13.07 -0.48
CA HIS A 150 16.63 12.37 0.68
C HIS A 150 16.73 13.26 1.92
N LYS A 151 17.02 14.56 1.72
CA LYS A 151 17.05 15.54 2.82
C LYS A 151 15.68 15.73 3.47
N ASP A 152 14.60 15.63 2.69
CA ASP A 152 13.24 15.71 3.25
C ASP A 152 12.93 14.46 4.09
N LEU A 153 13.37 13.28 3.65
CA LEU A 153 13.27 12.03 4.41
C LEU A 153 14.10 12.08 5.71
N GLU A 154 15.35 12.53 5.64
CA GLU A 154 16.22 12.69 6.82
C GLU A 154 15.55 13.58 7.87
N LYS A 155 15.02 14.73 7.44
CA LYS A 155 14.30 15.65 8.31
C LYS A 155 13.08 15.00 8.96
N PHE A 156 12.30 14.23 8.18
CA PHE A 156 11.15 13.50 8.70
C PHE A 156 11.57 12.45 9.76
N CYS A 157 12.65 11.72 9.52
CA CYS A 157 13.17 10.75 10.48
C CYS A 157 13.65 11.42 11.77
N ASP A 158 14.37 12.54 11.67
CA ASP A 158 14.82 13.32 12.83
C ASP A 158 13.64 13.80 13.69
N GLU A 159 12.59 14.31 13.04
CA GLU A 159 11.34 14.71 13.70
C GLU A 159 10.68 13.51 14.39
N LEU A 160 10.58 12.36 13.72
CA LEU A 160 10.00 11.14 14.27
C LEU A 160 10.78 10.60 15.49
N HIS A 161 12.11 10.64 15.45
CA HIS A 161 12.96 10.27 16.58
C HIS A 161 12.81 11.23 17.76
N SER A 162 12.68 12.53 17.50
CA SER A 162 12.47 13.52 18.56
C SER A 162 11.15 13.30 19.30
N LEU A 163 10.10 12.85 18.61
CA LEU A 163 8.79 12.53 19.19
C LEU A 163 8.79 11.25 20.03
N GLY A 164 9.63 10.27 19.67
CA GLY A 164 9.79 9.02 20.41
C GLY A 164 10.60 9.15 21.71
N THR A 165 11.31 10.26 21.88
CA THR A 165 12.11 10.54 23.07
C THR A 165 11.25 11.24 24.12
N ILE A 166 10.34 10.49 24.75
CA ILE A 166 9.62 10.97 25.94
C ILE A 166 10.63 10.94 27.11
N HIS A 167 10.95 12.11 27.67
CA HIS A 167 11.72 12.25 28.91
C HIS A 167 11.00 11.63 30.12
#